data_AF-A0A7Y3E4S8-F1
#
_entry.id   AF-A0A7Y3E4S8-F1
#
_cell.length_a   1.000
_cell.length_b   1.000
_cell.length_c   1.000
_cell.angle_alpha   90.00
_cell.angle_beta   90.00
_cell.angle_gamma   90.00
#
_symmetry.space_group_name_H-M   'P 1'
#
loop_
_entity.id
_entity.type
_entity.pdbx_description
1 polymer ?
#
loop_
_entity_poly.entity_id
_entity_poly.type
_entity_poly.pdbx_seq_one_letter_code
_entity_poly.pdbx_strand_id
1 'polypeptide(L)'
;MRNLIPLILALLLASCATPKPTPDAFTDAEEAIESAIRAGAEEHSPVELRFAREKLAEARKGMDFKQYDKSIYLIEQSEINSELAIEKSRAAEARAKVAEQARENAILREDFESTYGETFK
;
A
#
# COMPACT_ATOMS: atom_id res chain seq x y z
N MET A 1 -20.27 52.24 9.42
CA MET A 1 -19.83 51.53 8.20
C MET A 1 -18.33 51.66 7.88
N ARG A 2 -17.60 52.65 8.42
CA ARG A 2 -16.15 52.85 8.17
C ARG A 2 -15.23 51.76 8.77
N ASN A 3 -15.73 51.00 9.77
CA ASN A 3 -14.94 50.02 10.52
C ASN A 3 -15.13 48.57 10.02
N LEU A 4 -15.98 48.36 8.99
CA LEU A 4 -16.26 47.02 8.45
C LEU A 4 -15.16 46.53 7.51
N ILE A 5 -14.47 47.46 6.86
CA ILE A 5 -13.37 47.20 5.90
C ILE A 5 -12.17 46.50 6.57
N PRO A 6 -11.63 46.95 7.73
CA PRO A 6 -10.53 46.25 8.39
C PRO A 6 -10.91 44.86 8.92
N LEU A 7 -12.19 44.64 9.29
CA LEU A 7 -12.65 43.36 9.82
C LEU A 7 -12.74 42.28 8.72
N ILE A 8 -13.18 42.66 7.52
CA ILE A 8 -13.23 41.77 6.35
C ILE A 8 -11.81 41.43 5.87
N LEU A 9 -10.88 42.39 5.92
CA LEU A 9 -9.48 42.17 5.56
C LEU A 9 -8.77 41.21 6.53
N ALA A 10 -9.11 41.26 7.83
CA ALA A 10 -8.59 40.33 8.83
C ALA A 10 -9.11 38.89 8.66
N LEU A 11 -10.36 38.71 8.22
CA LEU A 11 -10.91 37.38 7.93
C LEU A 11 -10.30 36.74 6.68
N LEU A 12 -9.92 37.54 5.68
CA LEU A 12 -9.27 37.04 4.46
C LEU A 12 -7.84 36.53 4.71
N LEU A 13 -7.17 36.98 5.78
CA LEU A 13 -5.82 36.57 6.14
C LEU A 13 -5.76 35.25 6.92
N ALA A 14 -6.88 34.74 7.44
CA ALA A 14 -6.94 33.50 8.22
C ALA A 14 -7.15 32.22 7.36
N SER A 15 -7.23 32.35 6.02
CA SER A 15 -7.70 31.27 5.14
C SER A 15 -6.63 30.30 4.61
N CYS A 16 -5.36 30.42 5.01
CA CYS A 16 -4.28 29.58 4.45
C CYS A 16 -3.40 28.86 5.49
N ALA A 17 -3.98 28.46 6.63
CA ALA A 17 -3.29 27.56 7.55
C ALA A 17 -3.72 26.12 7.24
N THR A 18 -2.82 25.32 6.66
CA THR A 18 -3.08 23.89 6.44
C THR A 18 -3.18 23.18 7.79
N PRO A 19 -4.24 22.40 8.03
CA PRO A 19 -4.42 21.74 9.31
C PRO A 19 -3.37 20.66 9.54
N LYS A 20 -2.95 20.49 10.79
CA LYS A 20 -2.11 19.36 11.23
C LYS A 20 -2.82 18.05 10.86
N PRO A 21 -2.10 17.00 10.36
CA PRO A 21 -2.68 15.68 10.17
C PRO A 21 -3.41 15.19 11.42
N THR A 22 -4.53 14.49 11.22
CA THR A 22 -5.21 13.80 12.31
C THR A 22 -4.30 12.70 12.87
N PRO A 23 -4.36 12.40 14.18
CA PRO A 23 -3.64 11.26 14.74
C PRO A 23 -3.96 9.94 14.02
N ASP A 24 -5.23 9.77 13.63
CA ASP A 24 -5.74 8.58 12.96
C ASP A 24 -5.02 8.30 11.63
N ALA A 25 -4.64 9.34 10.88
CA ALA A 25 -3.95 9.16 9.59
C ALA A 25 -2.60 8.42 9.71
N PHE A 26 -1.88 8.60 10.84
CA PHE A 26 -0.66 7.82 11.06
C PHE A 26 -0.97 6.37 11.43
N THR A 27 -2.03 6.13 12.20
CA THR A 27 -2.50 4.80 12.58
C THR A 27 -2.96 4.02 11.34
N ASP A 28 -3.75 4.64 10.47
CA ASP A 28 -4.25 4.04 9.24
C ASP A 28 -3.10 3.57 8.33
N ALA A 29 -2.07 4.40 8.17
CA ALA A 29 -0.87 4.04 7.41
C ALA A 29 -0.05 2.92 8.06
N GLU A 30 0.02 2.85 9.40
CA GLU A 30 0.64 1.72 10.11
C GLU A 30 -0.13 0.42 9.88
N GLU A 31 -1.46 0.48 9.99
CA GLU A 31 -2.34 -0.68 9.74
C GLU A 31 -2.24 -1.17 8.29
N ALA A 32 -2.07 -0.25 7.32
CA ALA A 32 -1.81 -0.60 5.93
C ALA A 32 -0.46 -1.33 5.75
N ILE A 33 0.60 -0.86 6.41
CA ILE A 33 1.92 -1.52 6.40
C ILE A 33 1.81 -2.93 7.01
N GLU A 34 1.13 -3.06 8.15
CA GLU A 34 0.92 -4.36 8.80
C GLU A 34 0.07 -5.30 7.93
N SER A 35 -0.91 -4.77 7.20
CA SER A 35 -1.68 -5.54 6.23
C SER A 35 -0.82 -6.05 5.07
N ALA A 36 0.13 -5.23 4.58
CA ALA A 36 1.10 -5.65 3.58
C ALA A 36 2.02 -6.77 4.09
N ILE A 37 2.51 -6.67 5.33
CA ILE A 37 3.33 -7.72 5.96
C ILE A 37 2.53 -9.03 6.05
N ARG A 38 1.28 -8.97 6.55
CA ARG A 38 0.40 -10.15 6.62
C ARG A 38 0.10 -10.76 5.25
N ALA A 39 0.12 -9.96 4.19
CA ALA A 39 -0.05 -10.42 2.81
C ALA A 39 1.23 -11.00 2.19
N GLY A 40 2.34 -11.11 2.92
CA GLY A 40 3.58 -11.69 2.41
C GLY A 40 4.50 -10.70 1.67
N ALA A 41 4.30 -9.39 1.85
CA ALA A 41 5.09 -8.39 1.13
C ALA A 41 6.59 -8.43 1.43
N GLU A 42 7.03 -8.97 2.57
CA GLU A 42 8.46 -9.14 2.86
C GLU A 42 9.16 -10.05 1.84
N GLU A 43 8.45 -11.05 1.33
CA GLU A 43 8.98 -11.97 0.33
C GLU A 43 8.65 -11.50 -1.09
N HIS A 44 7.40 -11.08 -1.32
CA HIS A 44 6.87 -10.90 -2.66
C HIS A 44 6.86 -9.44 -3.15
N SER A 45 6.97 -8.46 -2.26
CA SER A 45 6.99 -7.03 -2.60
C SER A 45 7.85 -6.17 -1.66
N PRO A 46 9.13 -6.53 -1.42
CA PRO A 46 9.96 -5.88 -0.39
C PRO A 46 10.28 -4.42 -0.71
N VAL A 47 10.29 -4.04 -1.99
CA VAL A 47 10.61 -2.67 -2.43
C VAL A 47 9.49 -1.70 -2.03
N GLU A 48 8.24 -2.07 -2.29
CA GLU A 48 7.06 -1.27 -1.98
C GLU A 48 6.84 -1.19 -0.47
N LEU A 49 7.02 -2.32 0.24
CA LEU A 49 6.97 -2.34 1.70
C LEU A 49 8.02 -1.40 2.32
N ARG A 50 9.25 -1.42 1.79
CA ARG A 50 10.29 -0.49 2.23
C ARG A 50 9.89 0.97 1.96
N PHE A 51 9.37 1.26 0.77
CA PHE A 51 8.90 2.62 0.45
C PHE A 51 7.79 3.08 1.37
N ALA A 52 6.81 2.23 1.69
CA ALA A 52 5.77 2.56 2.66
C ALA A 52 6.36 2.98 4.01
N ARG A 53 7.26 2.15 4.58
CA ARG A 53 7.95 2.44 5.83
C ARG A 53 8.77 3.73 5.79
N GLU A 54 9.51 3.95 4.70
CA GLU A 54 10.32 5.17 4.50
C GLU A 54 9.46 6.43 4.45
N LYS A 55 8.32 6.37 3.75
CA LYS A 55 7.41 7.51 3.61
C LYS A 55 6.72 7.86 4.91
N LEU A 56 6.25 6.86 5.66
CA LEU A 56 5.67 7.10 6.98
C LEU A 56 6.71 7.66 7.96
N ALA A 57 7.96 7.16 7.92
CA ALA A 57 9.05 7.70 8.74
C ALA A 57 9.40 9.15 8.35
N GLU A 58 9.43 9.48 7.06
CA GLU A 58 9.61 10.85 6.58
C GLU A 58 8.45 11.76 7.01
N ALA A 59 7.21 11.25 6.98
CA ALA A 59 6.03 11.97 7.43
C ALA A 59 6.13 12.34 8.91
N ARG A 60 6.57 11.39 9.76
CA ARG A 60 6.81 11.61 11.19
C ARG A 60 7.84 12.72 11.43
N LYS A 61 8.97 12.69 10.71
CA LYS A 61 9.97 13.77 10.79
C LYS A 61 9.40 15.12 10.35
N GLY A 62 8.56 15.14 9.32
CA GLY A 62 7.88 16.36 8.86
C GLY A 62 7.03 17.03 9.94
N MET A 63 6.47 16.25 10.87
CA MET A 63 5.69 16.78 12.00
C MET A 63 6.55 17.62 12.95
N ASP A 64 7.79 17.20 13.20
CA ASP A 64 8.72 17.93 14.08
C ASP A 64 9.09 19.31 13.50
N PHE A 65 9.15 19.40 12.17
CA PHE A 65 9.43 20.63 11.43
C PHE A 65 8.16 21.41 11.03
N LYS A 66 6.98 21.00 11.50
CA LYS A 66 5.66 21.58 11.15
C LYS A 66 5.38 21.62 9.63
N GLN A 67 5.93 20.66 8.88
CA GLN A 67 5.70 20.50 7.44
C GLN A 67 4.44 19.67 7.18
N TYR A 68 3.29 20.15 7.66
CA TYR A 68 2.04 19.37 7.69
C TYR A 68 1.60 18.89 6.30
N ASP A 69 1.62 19.75 5.29
CA ASP A 69 1.21 19.43 3.91
C ASP A 69 2.05 18.29 3.34
N LYS A 70 3.36 18.37 3.60
CA LYS A 70 4.31 17.34 3.17
C LYS A 70 4.04 16.05 3.93
N SER A 71 3.79 16.10 5.24
CA SER A 71 3.46 14.92 6.04
C SER A 71 2.17 14.25 5.56
N ILE A 72 1.12 14.99 5.23
CA ILE A 72 -0.14 14.44 4.67
C ILE A 72 0.17 13.66 3.39
N TYR A 73 0.89 14.27 2.46
CA TYR A 73 1.25 13.62 1.19
C TYR A 73 2.11 12.37 1.40
N LEU A 74 3.04 12.41 2.35
CA LEU A 74 3.90 11.26 2.66
C LEU A 74 3.11 10.11 3.32
N ILE A 75 2.09 10.39 4.13
CA ILE A 75 1.18 9.38 4.70
C ILE A 75 0.41 8.70 3.56
N GLU A 76 -0.19 9.48 2.66
CA GLU A 76 -0.91 8.95 1.50
C GLU A 76 0.01 8.10 0.61
N GLN A 77 1.25 8.56 0.38
CA GLN A 77 2.25 7.76 -0.33
C GLN A 77 2.58 6.45 0.41
N SER A 78 2.60 6.45 1.74
CA SER A 78 2.81 5.24 2.52
C SER A 78 1.68 4.23 2.30
N GLU A 79 0.43 4.68 2.39
CA GLU A 79 -0.76 3.85 2.18
C GLU A 79 -0.80 3.25 0.77
N ILE A 80 -0.55 4.07 -0.26
CA ILE A 80 -0.50 3.61 -1.66
C ILE A 80 0.60 2.55 -1.87
N ASN A 81 1.79 2.74 -1.28
CA ASN A 81 2.86 1.75 -1.38
C ASN A 81 2.50 0.45 -0.64
N SER A 82 1.85 0.54 0.52
CA SER A 82 1.34 -0.63 1.24
C SER A 82 0.32 -1.41 0.43
N GLU A 83 -0.64 -0.74 -0.20
CA GLU A 83 -1.64 -1.40 -1.04
C GLU A 83 -1.02 -2.02 -2.28
N LEU A 84 -0.08 -1.33 -2.93
CA LEU A 84 0.69 -1.90 -4.04
C LEU A 84 1.46 -3.15 -3.60
N ALA A 85 2.03 -3.16 -2.38
CA ALA A 85 2.73 -4.30 -1.83
C ALA A 85 1.80 -5.50 -1.58
N ILE A 86 0.59 -5.26 -1.08
CA ILE A 86 -0.45 -6.29 -0.90
C ILE A 86 -0.79 -6.93 -2.25
N GLU A 87 -1.11 -6.12 -3.25
CA GLU A 87 -1.57 -6.63 -4.54
C GLU A 87 -0.46 -7.37 -5.31
N LYS A 88 0.78 -6.89 -5.21
CA LYS A 88 1.93 -7.63 -5.75
C LYS A 88 2.14 -8.99 -5.08
N SER A 89 1.93 -9.06 -3.77
CA SER A 89 2.06 -10.31 -3.02
C SER A 89 0.97 -11.30 -3.37
N ARG A 90 -0.29 -10.85 -3.42
CA ARG A 90 -1.42 -11.66 -3.92
C ARG A 90 -1.19 -12.17 -5.34
N ALA A 91 -0.65 -11.33 -6.21
CA ALA A 91 -0.33 -11.72 -7.58
C ALA A 91 0.81 -12.75 -7.65
N ALA A 92 1.78 -12.70 -6.74
CA ALA A 92 2.84 -13.70 -6.65
C ALA A 92 2.27 -15.07 -6.21
N GLU A 93 1.45 -15.09 -5.15
CA GLU A 93 0.78 -16.30 -4.67
C GLU A 93 -0.11 -16.93 -5.75
N ALA A 94 -0.90 -16.11 -6.45
CA ALA A 94 -1.76 -16.59 -7.53
C ALA A 94 -0.95 -17.24 -8.66
N ARG A 95 0.19 -16.65 -9.05
CA ARG A 95 1.08 -17.24 -10.05
C ARG A 95 1.69 -18.56 -9.57
N ALA A 96 2.10 -18.64 -8.32
CA ALA A 96 2.64 -19.87 -7.73
C ALA A 96 1.59 -20.99 -7.75
N LYS A 97 0.34 -20.68 -7.38
CA LYS A 97 -0.77 -21.63 -7.43
C LYS A 97 -1.06 -22.11 -8.85
N VAL A 98 -1.08 -21.22 -9.84
CA VAL A 98 -1.28 -21.60 -11.25
C VAL A 98 -0.14 -22.52 -11.73
N ALA A 99 1.10 -22.22 -11.37
CA ALA A 99 2.24 -23.06 -11.72
C ALA A 99 2.13 -24.46 -11.09
N GLU A 100 1.69 -24.55 -9.83
CA GLU A 100 1.49 -25.83 -9.16
C GLU A 100 0.40 -26.67 -9.84
N GLN A 101 -0.76 -26.06 -10.08
CA GLN A 101 -1.87 -26.74 -10.75
C GLN A 101 -1.49 -27.19 -12.17
N ALA A 102 -0.66 -26.43 -12.88
CA ALA A 102 -0.15 -26.85 -14.19
C ALA A 102 0.75 -28.08 -14.08
N ARG A 103 1.59 -28.17 -13.04
CA ARG A 103 2.42 -29.36 -12.76
C ARG A 103 1.58 -30.58 -12.41
N GLU A 104 0.62 -30.43 -11.50
CA GLU A 104 -0.31 -31.50 -11.12
C GLU A 104 -1.07 -32.04 -12.33
N ASN A 105 -1.59 -31.16 -13.18
CA ASN A 105 -2.27 -31.56 -14.42
C ASN A 105 -1.35 -32.31 -15.38
N ALA A 106 -0.07 -31.94 -15.48
CA ALA A 106 0.88 -32.64 -16.33
C ALA A 106 1.15 -34.07 -15.82
N ILE A 107 1.33 -34.23 -14.51
CA ILE A 107 1.51 -35.54 -13.86
C ILE A 107 0.28 -36.43 -14.08
N LEU A 108 -0.93 -35.90 -13.85
CA LEU A 108 -2.17 -36.66 -14.05
C LEU A 108 -2.35 -37.10 -15.51
N ARG A 109 -1.89 -36.30 -16.49
CA ARG A 109 -1.92 -36.69 -17.91
C ARG A 109 -0.93 -37.80 -18.21
N GLU A 110 0.28 -37.71 -17.68
CA GLU A 110 1.30 -38.75 -17.82
C GLU A 110 0.83 -40.08 -17.21
N ASP A 111 0.28 -40.06 -15.99
CA ASP A 111 -0.26 -41.23 -15.32
C ASP A 111 -1.42 -41.87 -16.10
N PHE A 112 -2.30 -41.03 -16.68
CA PHE A 112 -3.39 -41.51 -17.53
C PHE A 112 -2.86 -42.20 -18.79
N GLU A 113 -1.89 -41.59 -19.47
CA GLU A 113 -1.25 -42.14 -20.67
C GLU A 113 -0.48 -43.43 -20.38
N SER A 114 0.25 -43.52 -19.27
CA SER A 114 0.98 -44.73 -18.92
C SER A 114 0.06 -45.89 -18.54
N THR A 115 -1.06 -45.61 -17.86
CA THR A 115 -1.98 -46.64 -17.36
C THR A 115 -2.92 -47.16 -18.44
N TYR A 116 -3.43 -46.28 -19.31
CA TYR A 116 -4.45 -46.63 -20.30
C TYR A 116 -4.00 -46.49 -21.75
N GLY A 117 -2.91 -45.78 -22.04
CA GLY A 117 -2.42 -45.57 -23.41
C GLY A 117 -1.86 -46.83 -24.07
N GLU A 118 -1.39 -47.81 -23.29
CA GLU A 118 -0.97 -49.12 -23.82
C GLU A 118 -2.15 -50.04 -24.21
N THR A 119 -3.35 -49.83 -23.66
CA THR A 119 -4.51 -50.70 -23.94
C THR A 119 -5.28 -50.32 -25.21
N PHE A 120 -4.97 -49.17 -25.83
CA PHE A 120 -5.62 -48.67 -27.05
C PHE A 120 -4.68 -48.58 -28.28
N LYS A 121 -3.48 -49.17 -28.22
CA LYS A 121 -2.59 -49.39 -29.37
C LYS A 121 -2.68 -50.83 -29.85
#